data_AF-A0A9P6GYB3-F1
#
_entry.id   AF-A0A9P6GYB3-F1
#
_cell.length_a   1.000
_cell.length_b   1.000
_cell.length_c   1.000
_cell.angle_alpha   90.00
_cell.angle_beta   90.00
_cell.angle_gamma   90.00
#
_symmetry.space_group_name_H-M   'P 1'
#
loop_
_entity.id
_entity.type
_entity.pdbx_description
1 polymer ?
#
loop_
_entity_poly.entity_id
_entity_poly.type
_entity_poly.pdbx_seq_one_letter_code
_entity_poly.pdbx_strand_id
1 'polypeptide(L)'
;MLFFNILKASCVNFSTQSTAMISFDEGPSKNIDLLLQTASRYRIPVVFHLDPTLDTFTRETVDKILNAGFEVGMAVTDKLDEDEANIKEVLERFTTEFTRKSGYKAILCRLPAVGIISRKAEKIAEDMGYVVTEPSLDSEDDQKADIWPFIQPYLMKLYQRPLSAVFRDRYQKSVNLLPQIAQIIYSRYYKIVPAYTFTGKNTNLIKASVENNYTSENSLYSVKMSINPTEKIIHVVALDSDDYKIKEMDVLLTTENKLKVRDLLKKQVKNEKDIDDLFSSMEDLTKKEEEEVNADEKVHTAKENGVDKIMIMSILIFNFLFVVSFN
;
A
#
# COMPACT_ATOMS: atom_id res chain seq x y z
N MET A 1 54.96 0.58 30.59
CA MET A 1 55.45 1.98 30.61
C MET A 1 56.26 2.19 29.34
N LEU A 2 56.15 3.38 28.71
CA LEU A 2 56.44 3.70 27.29
C LEU A 2 55.29 3.26 26.35
N PHE A 3 54.62 4.10 25.55
CA PHE A 3 54.88 5.43 25.02
C PHE A 3 53.66 6.34 25.21
N PHE A 4 53.82 7.42 25.97
CA PHE A 4 52.95 8.60 25.90
C PHE A 4 53.87 9.75 25.54
N ASN A 5 53.92 10.15 24.27
CA ASN A 5 54.42 11.48 23.93
C ASN A 5 54.04 11.92 22.51
N ILE A 6 53.43 13.10 22.50
CA ILE A 6 53.51 14.14 21.47
C ILE A 6 52.72 13.88 20.19
N LEU A 7 51.43 14.23 20.26
CA LEU A 7 50.77 14.99 19.20
C LEU A 7 50.10 16.21 19.84
N LYS A 8 50.90 17.25 20.11
CA LYS A 8 50.41 18.64 20.00
C LYS A 8 50.18 18.89 18.50
N ALA A 9 49.13 18.31 17.96
CA ALA A 9 48.61 18.73 16.67
C ALA A 9 48.03 20.12 16.89
N SER A 10 48.56 21.08 16.15
CA SER A 10 48.08 22.46 16.05
C SER A 10 46.56 22.50 16.11
N CYS A 11 46.01 23.38 16.95
CA CYS A 11 44.60 23.75 16.95
C CYS A 11 44.26 24.43 15.61
N VAL A 12 44.15 23.62 14.56
CA VAL A 12 43.34 23.98 13.40
C VAL A 12 41.92 23.94 13.93
N ASN A 13 41.27 25.10 13.98
CA ASN A 13 39.83 25.20 14.14
C ASN A 13 39.18 24.46 12.95
N PHE A 14 39.04 23.14 13.06
CA PHE A 14 38.17 22.32 12.21
C PHE A 14 36.72 22.68 12.58
N SER A 15 36.32 23.90 12.23
CA SER A 15 35.03 24.46 12.64
C SER A 15 33.86 23.97 11.79
N THR A 16 34.07 23.02 10.88
CA THR A 16 32.98 22.35 10.14
C THR A 16 33.30 20.87 9.92
N GLN A 17 33.00 20.02 10.92
CA GLN A 17 32.96 18.58 10.69
C GLN A 17 31.93 18.29 9.60
N SER A 18 32.33 17.66 8.48
CA SER A 18 31.40 17.31 7.41
C SER A 18 30.41 16.24 7.88
N THR A 19 29.17 16.31 7.38
CA THR A 19 28.12 15.36 7.73
C THR A 19 28.04 14.24 6.71
N ALA A 20 27.68 13.05 7.18
CA ALA A 20 27.32 11.91 6.36
C ALA A 20 25.93 11.40 6.76
N MET A 21 25.17 10.93 5.81
CA MET A 21 23.92 10.20 6.00
C MET A 21 24.06 8.86 5.30
N ILE A 22 23.67 7.79 6.00
CA ILE A 22 23.59 6.44 5.43
C ILE A 22 22.11 6.07 5.35
N SER A 23 21.63 5.74 4.15
CA SER A 23 20.26 5.26 3.96
C SER A 23 20.21 3.84 3.41
N PHE A 24 19.12 3.15 3.73
CA PHE A 24 18.73 1.88 3.14
C PHE A 24 17.39 2.06 2.43
N ASP A 25 17.37 1.81 1.13
CA ASP A 25 16.24 2.08 0.25
C ASP A 25 15.59 0.77 -0.22
N GLU A 26 14.34 0.87 -0.69
CA GLU A 26 13.55 -0.23 -1.29
C GLU A 26 13.22 -1.38 -0.32
N GLY A 27 13.38 -1.15 0.99
CA GLY A 27 12.95 -2.06 2.05
C GLY A 27 11.45 -1.90 2.37
N PRO A 28 10.91 -2.62 3.36
CA PRO A 28 11.61 -3.51 4.28
C PRO A 28 11.75 -4.93 3.71
N SER A 29 12.91 -5.52 3.95
CA SER A 29 13.21 -6.91 3.59
C SER A 29 13.33 -7.81 4.82
N LYS A 30 13.59 -9.10 4.59
CA LYS A 30 13.91 -10.07 5.65
C LYS A 30 15.13 -9.71 6.52
N ASN A 31 15.98 -8.77 6.08
CA ASN A 31 17.19 -8.38 6.82
C ASN A 31 16.98 -7.17 7.73
N ILE A 32 15.78 -6.58 7.78
CA ILE A 32 15.50 -5.36 8.54
C ILE A 32 15.91 -5.49 10.02
N ASP A 33 15.67 -6.65 10.62
CA ASP A 33 15.99 -6.91 12.03
C ASP A 33 17.50 -6.95 12.29
N LEU A 34 18.23 -7.60 11.38
CA LEU A 34 19.70 -7.64 11.44
C LEU A 34 20.27 -6.23 11.27
N LEU A 35 19.70 -5.44 10.36
CA LEU A 35 20.13 -4.07 10.11
C LEU A 35 19.86 -3.17 11.33
N LEU A 36 18.67 -3.23 11.92
CA LEU A 36 18.34 -2.50 13.15
C LEU A 36 19.28 -2.88 14.30
N GLN A 37 19.47 -4.18 14.54
CA GLN A 37 20.38 -4.67 15.58
C GLN A 37 21.81 -4.17 15.36
N THR A 38 22.29 -4.22 14.12
CA THR A 38 23.64 -3.77 13.75
C THR A 38 23.78 -2.26 13.96
N ALA A 39 22.88 -1.46 13.40
CA ALA A 39 22.89 -0.01 13.54
C ALA A 39 22.82 0.42 15.02
N SER A 40 21.94 -0.18 15.82
CA SER A 40 21.82 0.13 17.25
C SER A 40 23.06 -0.29 18.04
N ARG A 41 23.62 -1.48 17.78
CA ARG A 41 24.82 -1.98 18.47
C ARG A 41 26.02 -1.07 18.28
N TYR A 42 26.21 -0.57 17.06
CA TYR A 42 27.32 0.32 16.72
C TYR A 42 26.97 1.81 16.85
N ARG A 43 25.73 2.13 17.28
CA ARG A 43 25.20 3.51 17.40
C ARG A 43 25.37 4.30 16.10
N ILE A 44 25.07 3.68 14.97
CA ILE A 44 25.15 4.29 13.65
C ILE A 44 23.75 4.80 13.30
N PRO A 45 23.54 6.12 13.16
CA PRO A 45 22.30 6.64 12.61
C PRO A 45 22.10 6.13 11.19
N VAL A 46 20.92 5.58 10.92
CA VAL A 46 20.51 5.11 9.59
C VAL A 46 19.13 5.67 9.27
N VAL A 47 18.88 5.87 7.98
CA VAL A 47 17.60 6.35 7.44
C VAL A 47 17.02 5.25 6.56
N PHE A 48 15.75 4.92 6.72
CA PHE A 48 15.09 3.89 5.94
C PHE A 48 14.13 4.53 4.94
N HIS A 49 14.36 4.37 3.63
CA HIS A 49 13.34 4.69 2.63
C HIS A 49 12.62 3.41 2.24
N LEU A 50 11.39 3.27 2.73
CA LEU A 50 10.61 2.05 2.60
C LEU A 50 9.65 2.15 1.42
N ASP A 51 9.58 1.10 0.61
CA ASP A 51 8.61 0.94 -0.45
C ASP A 51 7.28 0.45 0.14
N PRO A 52 6.22 1.29 0.13
CA PRO A 52 4.92 0.93 0.70
C PRO A 52 4.15 -0.10 -0.13
N THR A 53 4.57 -0.38 -1.37
CA THR A 53 3.89 -1.35 -2.24
C THR A 53 4.20 -2.79 -1.83
N LEU A 54 5.29 -3.03 -1.09
CA LEU A 54 5.67 -4.36 -0.62
C LEU A 54 4.68 -4.92 0.41
N ASP A 55 4.45 -6.24 0.36
CA ASP A 55 3.62 -6.95 1.35
C ASP A 55 4.27 -6.96 2.75
N THR A 56 5.60 -6.87 2.80
CA THR A 56 6.38 -6.79 4.04
C THR A 56 6.32 -5.42 4.71
N PHE A 57 5.81 -4.40 4.01
CA PHE A 57 5.63 -3.07 4.58
C PHE A 57 4.38 -3.05 5.45
N THR A 58 4.59 -2.94 6.77
CA THR A 58 3.52 -2.92 7.77
C THR A 58 3.77 -1.82 8.79
N ARG A 59 2.71 -1.41 9.49
CA ARG A 59 2.82 -0.53 10.66
C ARG A 59 3.79 -1.05 11.70
N GLU A 60 3.79 -2.36 11.98
CA GLU A 60 4.71 -2.97 12.94
C GLU A 60 6.17 -2.73 12.55
N THR A 61 6.50 -2.90 11.27
CA THR A 61 7.86 -2.63 10.77
C THR A 61 8.24 -1.16 10.94
N VAL A 62 7.35 -0.23 10.61
CA VAL A 62 7.59 1.22 10.79
C VAL A 62 7.77 1.56 12.27
N ASP A 63 6.85 1.13 13.14
CA ASP A 63 6.91 1.38 14.58
C ASP A 63 8.19 0.79 15.20
N LYS A 64 8.65 -0.38 14.73
CA LYS A 64 9.91 -0.99 15.17
C LYS A 64 11.12 -0.13 14.84
N ILE A 65 11.18 0.43 13.63
CA ILE A 65 12.28 1.32 13.20
C ILE A 65 12.28 2.60 14.03
N LEU A 66 11.10 3.21 14.23
CA LEU A 66 10.96 4.42 15.05
C LEU A 66 11.34 4.18 16.51
N ASN A 67 10.91 3.05 17.10
CA ASN A 67 11.24 2.67 18.48
C ASN A 67 12.74 2.41 18.66
N ALA A 68 13.45 2.02 17.61
CA ALA A 68 14.91 1.90 17.60
C ALA A 68 15.62 3.27 17.46
N GLY A 69 14.88 4.36 17.29
CA GLY A 69 15.39 5.72 17.20
C GLY A 69 15.89 6.12 15.80
N PHE A 70 15.45 5.42 14.75
CA PHE A 70 15.84 5.70 13.38
C PHE A 70 14.73 6.42 12.60
N GLU A 71 15.11 7.05 11.48
CA GLU A 71 14.18 7.77 10.63
C GLU A 71 13.62 6.89 9.52
N VAL A 72 12.38 7.18 9.14
CA VAL A 72 11.65 6.49 8.07
C VAL A 72 11.19 7.52 7.05
N GLY A 73 11.40 7.20 5.78
CA GLY A 73 10.86 7.88 4.61
C GLY A 73 10.21 6.88 3.66
N MET A 74 9.64 7.40 2.59
CA MET A 74 9.04 6.63 1.51
C MET A 74 10.03 6.47 0.36
N ALA A 75 10.16 5.27 -0.18
CA ALA A 75 10.84 5.01 -1.44
C ALA A 75 9.80 4.86 -2.54
N VAL A 76 9.95 5.63 -3.62
CA VAL A 76 9.18 5.47 -4.85
C VAL A 76 10.01 4.63 -5.81
N THR A 77 9.48 3.48 -6.20
CA THR A 77 10.19 2.48 -7.04
C THR A 77 9.63 2.41 -8.46
N ASP A 78 8.39 2.87 -8.66
CA ASP A 78 7.79 3.01 -9.98
C ASP A 78 8.50 4.08 -10.80
N LYS A 79 8.70 3.80 -12.08
CA LYS A 79 9.27 4.75 -13.03
C LYS A 79 8.42 6.02 -13.08
N LEU A 80 9.08 7.17 -13.02
CA LEU A 80 8.48 8.48 -13.26
C LEU A 80 8.75 8.92 -14.70
N ASP A 81 7.69 9.36 -15.39
CA ASP A 81 7.80 10.02 -16.68
C ASP A 81 7.90 11.55 -16.49
N GLU A 82 8.25 12.33 -17.52
CA GLU A 82 8.34 13.79 -17.41
C GLU A 82 6.97 14.49 -17.34
N ASP A 83 5.88 13.74 -17.44
CA ASP A 83 4.53 14.28 -17.32
C ASP A 83 4.17 14.59 -15.86
N GLU A 84 3.64 15.79 -15.62
CA GLU A 84 3.33 16.24 -14.25
C GLU A 84 2.18 15.46 -13.62
N ALA A 85 1.16 15.10 -14.40
CA ALA A 85 0.03 14.35 -13.89
C ALA A 85 0.47 12.94 -13.48
N ASN A 86 1.30 12.27 -14.29
CA ASN A 86 1.89 10.99 -13.94
C ASN A 86 2.72 11.06 -12.64
N ILE A 87 3.60 12.05 -12.48
CA ILE A 87 4.44 12.18 -11.28
C ILE A 87 3.55 12.32 -10.03
N LYS A 88 2.52 13.18 -10.08
CA LYS A 88 1.60 13.37 -8.96
C LYS A 88 0.82 12.10 -8.65
N GLU A 89 0.27 11.44 -9.67
CA GLU A 89 -0.48 10.20 -9.51
C GLU A 89 0.36 9.12 -8.83
N VAL A 90 1.60 8.90 -9.29
CA VAL A 90 2.51 7.92 -8.69
C VAL A 90 2.82 8.29 -7.24
N LEU A 91 3.16 9.55 -6.96
CA LEU A 91 3.44 10.01 -5.60
C LEU A 91 2.23 9.86 -4.69
N GLU A 92 1.03 10.25 -5.13
CA GLU A 92 -0.22 10.12 -4.36
C GLU A 92 -0.55 8.68 -4.05
N ARG A 93 -0.37 7.76 -5.02
CA ARG A 93 -0.56 6.32 -4.80
C ARG A 93 0.40 5.77 -3.75
N PHE A 94 1.70 6.09 -3.86
CA PHE A 94 2.69 5.66 -2.86
C PHE A 94 2.40 6.27 -1.47
N THR A 95 2.00 7.54 -1.43
CA THR A 95 1.59 8.23 -0.18
C THR A 95 0.40 7.55 0.46
N THR A 96 -0.58 7.18 -0.37
CA THR A 96 -1.79 6.47 0.02
C THR A 96 -1.45 5.11 0.60
N GLU A 97 -0.66 4.30 -0.09
CA GLU A 97 -0.26 2.99 0.44
C GLU A 97 0.57 3.11 1.73
N PHE A 98 1.51 4.06 1.77
CA PHE A 98 2.33 4.30 2.95
C PHE A 98 1.45 4.66 4.16
N THR A 99 0.52 5.58 3.97
CA THR A 99 -0.36 6.06 5.04
C THR A 99 -1.37 4.99 5.49
N ARG A 100 -1.95 4.24 4.56
CA ARG A 100 -2.89 3.16 4.84
C ARG A 100 -2.25 2.04 5.64
N LYS A 101 -1.08 1.55 5.21
CA LYS A 101 -0.40 0.41 5.84
C LYS A 101 0.33 0.77 7.13
N SER A 102 0.81 2.00 7.27
CA SER A 102 1.59 2.42 8.45
C SER A 102 0.81 3.24 9.48
N GLY A 103 -0.25 3.95 9.06
CA GLY A 103 -0.92 4.96 9.88
C GLY A 103 -0.16 6.30 9.98
N TYR A 104 0.87 6.49 9.15
CA TYR A 104 1.70 7.70 9.12
C TYR A 104 1.81 8.26 7.70
N LYS A 105 1.89 9.59 7.56
CA LYS A 105 2.34 10.24 6.33
C LYS A 105 3.85 10.46 6.38
N ALA A 106 4.56 9.98 5.37
CA ALA A 106 5.98 10.25 5.18
C ALA A 106 6.24 11.70 4.76
N ILE A 107 7.35 12.26 5.24
CA ILE A 107 7.88 13.56 4.79
C ILE A 107 9.15 13.37 3.97
N LEU A 108 10.03 12.45 4.39
CA LEU A 108 11.17 12.03 3.58
C LEU A 108 10.71 11.20 2.37
N CYS A 109 11.26 11.51 1.21
CA CYS A 109 11.00 10.79 -0.03
C CYS A 109 12.31 10.50 -0.77
N ARG A 110 12.43 9.28 -1.29
CA ARG A 110 13.42 8.90 -2.29
C ARG A 110 12.69 8.64 -3.61
N LEU A 111 13.09 9.36 -4.65
CA LEU A 111 12.60 9.13 -6.01
C LEU A 111 13.40 7.99 -6.68
N PRO A 112 12.80 7.27 -7.65
CA PRO A 112 13.42 6.10 -8.29
C PRO A 112 14.68 6.51 -9.05
N ALA A 113 15.76 5.72 -8.90
CA ALA A 113 16.99 5.93 -9.67
C ALA A 113 16.82 5.69 -11.18
N VAL A 114 15.83 4.88 -11.57
CA VAL A 114 15.57 4.50 -12.96
C VAL A 114 14.54 5.44 -13.58
N GLY A 115 14.97 6.16 -14.61
CA GLY A 115 14.16 7.17 -15.31
C GLY A 115 14.91 8.49 -15.41
N ILE A 116 14.26 9.52 -15.96
CA ILE A 116 14.76 10.88 -15.81
C ILE A 116 14.27 11.34 -14.43
N ILE A 117 15.10 11.22 -13.38
CA ILE A 117 14.93 12.07 -12.19
C ILE A 117 15.22 13.48 -12.68
N SER A 118 14.20 14.10 -13.26
CA SER A 118 14.27 15.46 -13.70
C SER A 118 14.15 16.32 -12.46
N ARG A 119 14.83 17.48 -12.47
CA ARG A 119 14.55 18.55 -11.50
C ARG A 119 13.05 18.88 -11.40
N LYS A 120 12.27 18.56 -12.43
CA LYS A 120 10.82 18.68 -12.43
C LYS A 120 10.17 17.70 -11.46
N ALA A 121 10.54 16.42 -11.47
CA ALA A 121 10.00 15.43 -10.53
C ALA A 121 10.35 15.75 -9.09
N GLU A 122 11.60 16.15 -8.83
CA GLU A 122 12.02 16.62 -7.50
C GLU A 122 11.19 17.82 -7.04
N LYS A 123 11.04 18.83 -7.90
CA LYS A 123 10.27 20.02 -7.58
C LYS A 123 8.80 19.71 -7.30
N ILE A 124 8.17 18.84 -8.10
CA ILE A 124 6.77 18.44 -7.87
C ILE A 124 6.64 17.75 -6.51
N ALA A 125 7.55 16.84 -6.17
CA ALA A 125 7.54 16.19 -4.87
C ALA A 125 7.74 17.21 -3.72
N GLU A 126 8.67 18.15 -3.87
CA GLU A 126 8.85 19.24 -2.89
C GLU A 126 7.61 20.13 -2.76
N ASP A 127 6.95 20.48 -3.88
CA ASP A 127 5.71 21.26 -3.90
C ASP A 127 4.54 20.50 -3.21
N MET A 128 4.58 19.17 -3.20
CA MET A 128 3.65 18.31 -2.44
C MET A 128 4.02 18.19 -0.95
N GLY A 129 5.11 18.82 -0.52
CA GLY A 129 5.57 18.87 0.87
C GLY A 129 6.59 17.80 1.25
N TYR A 130 7.18 17.09 0.27
CA TYR A 130 8.24 16.13 0.55
C TYR A 130 9.61 16.79 0.74
N VAL A 131 10.43 16.16 1.58
CA VAL A 131 11.88 16.36 1.61
C VAL A 131 12.50 15.27 0.76
N VAL A 132 12.82 15.62 -0.49
CA VAL A 132 13.49 14.71 -1.41
C VAL A 132 14.96 14.60 -1.03
N THR A 133 15.46 13.38 -0.93
CA THR A 133 16.89 13.14 -0.75
C THR A 133 17.50 12.55 -2.02
N GLU A 134 18.75 12.91 -2.32
CA GLU A 134 19.55 12.36 -3.43
C GLU A 134 20.84 11.70 -2.86
N PRO A 135 21.24 10.52 -3.34
CA PRO A 135 22.50 9.91 -2.93
C PRO A 135 23.67 10.50 -3.73
N SER A 136 24.74 10.89 -3.03
CA SER A 136 26.03 11.22 -3.65
C SER A 136 26.90 9.99 -3.93
N LEU A 137 26.55 8.86 -3.30
CA LEU A 137 27.17 7.55 -3.47
C LEU A 137 26.09 6.48 -3.51
N ASP A 138 25.87 5.86 -4.66
CA ASP A 138 25.15 4.59 -4.79
C ASP A 138 26.10 3.43 -4.57
N SER A 139 25.71 2.45 -3.78
CA SER A 139 26.50 1.25 -3.52
C SER A 139 26.49 0.25 -4.67
N GLU A 140 25.53 0.37 -5.61
CA GLU A 140 25.32 -0.57 -6.72
C GLU A 140 25.18 -2.03 -6.24
N ASP A 141 24.59 -2.23 -5.06
CA ASP A 141 24.44 -3.53 -4.44
C ASP A 141 23.45 -4.47 -5.14
N ASP A 142 22.60 -3.90 -5.99
CA ASP A 142 21.72 -4.56 -6.94
C ASP A 142 22.44 -5.07 -8.19
N GLN A 143 23.54 -4.44 -8.58
CA GLN A 143 24.28 -4.77 -9.81
C GLN A 143 25.55 -5.57 -9.56
N LYS A 144 26.17 -5.42 -8.38
CA LYS A 144 27.48 -6.04 -8.08
C LYS A 144 27.34 -7.15 -7.05
N ALA A 145 27.97 -8.31 -7.30
CA ALA A 145 28.00 -9.41 -6.32
C ALA A 145 28.73 -9.00 -5.03
N ASP A 146 29.86 -8.29 -5.16
CA ASP A 146 30.61 -7.68 -4.07
C ASP A 146 30.75 -6.17 -4.32
N ILE A 147 30.23 -5.36 -3.39
CA ILE A 147 30.26 -3.91 -3.48
C ILE A 147 31.52 -3.31 -2.85
N TRP A 148 32.25 -4.05 -2.01
CA TRP A 148 33.34 -3.49 -1.22
C TRP A 148 34.46 -2.87 -2.09
N PRO A 149 34.96 -3.54 -3.15
CA PRO A 149 35.98 -2.97 -4.03
C PRO A 149 35.53 -1.69 -4.75
N PHE A 150 34.22 -1.48 -4.88
CA PHE A 150 33.64 -0.32 -5.55
C PHE A 150 33.48 0.87 -4.60
N ILE A 151 32.90 0.64 -3.41
CA ILE A 151 32.62 1.73 -2.46
C ILE A 151 33.88 2.17 -1.70
N GLN A 152 34.80 1.26 -1.39
CA GLN A 152 35.95 1.57 -0.55
C GLN A 152 36.84 2.68 -1.14
N PRO A 153 37.24 2.64 -2.43
CA PRO A 153 38.05 3.71 -3.01
C PRO A 153 37.37 5.07 -2.99
N TYR A 154 36.03 5.11 -3.12
CA TYR A 154 35.27 6.35 -3.02
C TYR A 154 35.30 6.89 -1.58
N LEU A 155 35.00 6.04 -0.60
CA LEU A 155 35.02 6.40 0.82
C LEU A 155 36.42 6.89 1.27
N MET A 156 37.50 6.30 0.75
CA MET A 156 38.86 6.71 1.06
C MET A 156 39.24 8.08 0.47
N LYS A 157 38.56 8.50 -0.62
CA LYS A 157 38.78 9.79 -1.29
C LYS A 157 37.87 10.91 -0.79
N LEU A 158 36.98 10.64 0.18
CA LEU A 158 36.10 11.66 0.76
C LEU A 158 36.90 12.87 1.23
N TYR A 159 36.44 14.05 0.83
CA TYR A 159 37.06 15.33 1.18
C TYR A 159 36.01 16.43 1.34
N GLN A 160 35.72 16.77 2.60
CA GLN A 160 35.02 17.99 3.05
C GLN A 160 33.67 18.34 2.40
N ARG A 161 33.01 17.41 1.71
CA ARG A 161 31.66 17.57 1.15
C ARG A 161 30.68 16.66 1.86
N PRO A 162 29.42 17.07 2.10
CA PRO A 162 28.40 16.19 2.66
C PRO A 162 28.31 14.88 1.86
N LEU A 163 28.16 13.76 2.57
CA LEU A 163 28.00 12.44 1.98
C LEU A 163 26.59 11.91 2.24
N SER A 164 25.86 11.58 1.18
CA SER A 164 24.64 10.79 1.23
C SER A 164 24.95 9.45 0.55
N ALA A 165 25.04 8.38 1.33
CA ALA A 165 25.36 7.03 0.84
C ALA A 165 24.13 6.12 0.93
N VAL A 166 23.78 5.48 -0.18
CA VAL A 166 22.60 4.60 -0.26
C VAL A 166 22.99 3.14 -0.46
N PHE A 167 22.27 2.28 0.26
CA PHE A 167 22.32 0.83 0.21
C PHE A 167 20.89 0.28 0.12
N ARG A 168 20.73 -1.02 -0.08
CA ARG A 168 19.43 -1.70 -0.11
C ARG A 168 19.45 -2.86 0.88
N ASP A 169 18.46 -2.90 1.77
CA ASP A 169 18.47 -3.84 2.90
C ASP A 169 18.21 -5.29 2.46
N ARG A 170 17.58 -5.52 1.30
CA ARG A 170 17.39 -6.85 0.71
C ARG A 170 18.69 -7.62 0.50
N TYR A 171 19.83 -6.93 0.40
CA TYR A 171 21.14 -7.57 0.27
C TYR A 171 21.85 -7.63 1.62
N GLN A 172 21.92 -8.84 2.18
CA GLN A 172 22.55 -9.07 3.49
C GLN A 172 24.02 -8.61 3.54
N LYS A 173 24.75 -8.67 2.41
CA LYS A 173 26.11 -8.15 2.29
C LYS A 173 26.20 -6.64 2.60
N SER A 174 25.22 -5.85 2.14
CA SER A 174 25.17 -4.39 2.35
C SER A 174 24.94 -4.09 3.83
N VAL A 175 24.03 -4.85 4.47
CA VAL A 175 23.78 -4.78 5.91
C VAL A 175 25.04 -5.13 6.70
N ASN A 176 25.74 -6.21 6.34
CA ASN A 176 26.95 -6.67 7.04
C ASN A 176 28.13 -5.70 6.90
N LEU A 177 28.19 -4.91 5.83
CA LEU A 177 29.24 -3.91 5.60
C LEU A 177 29.05 -2.62 6.39
N LEU A 178 27.86 -2.37 6.95
CA LEU A 178 27.51 -1.12 7.64
C LEU A 178 28.56 -0.69 8.70
N PRO A 179 29.05 -1.57 9.61
CA PRO A 179 30.04 -1.17 10.61
C PRO A 179 31.37 -0.71 9.99
N GLN A 180 31.81 -1.41 8.93
CA GLN A 180 33.06 -1.11 8.25
C GLN A 180 32.97 0.21 7.46
N ILE A 181 31.85 0.44 6.78
CA ILE A 181 31.55 1.70 6.08
C ILE A 181 31.56 2.86 7.07
N ALA A 182 30.84 2.71 8.19
CA ALA A 182 30.77 3.74 9.20
C ALA A 182 32.15 4.05 9.81
N GLN A 183 32.96 3.02 10.09
CA GLN A 183 34.33 3.20 10.58
C GLN A 183 35.18 4.03 9.63
N ILE A 184 35.12 3.76 8.31
CA ILE A 184 35.86 4.56 7.33
C ILE A 184 35.36 6.00 7.35
N ILE A 185 34.05 6.23 7.28
CA ILE A 185 33.46 7.57 7.30
C ILE A 185 33.93 8.35 8.54
N TYR A 186 33.88 7.75 9.72
CA TYR A 186 34.39 8.38 10.95
C TYR A 186 35.89 8.69 10.88
N SER A 187 36.70 7.76 10.34
CA SER A 187 38.16 7.97 10.18
C SER A 187 38.50 9.10 9.20
N ARG A 188 37.54 9.48 8.33
CA ARG A 188 37.64 10.60 7.40
C ARG A 188 37.12 11.92 8.00
N TYR A 189 36.92 11.96 9.32
CA TYR A 189 36.42 13.12 10.07
C TYR A 189 34.99 13.54 9.71
N TYR A 190 34.16 12.60 9.26
CA TYR A 190 32.73 12.84 9.08
C TYR A 190 31.94 12.49 10.34
N LYS A 191 30.82 13.17 10.55
CA LYS A 191 29.79 12.77 11.52
C LYS A 191 28.64 12.12 10.78
N ILE A 192 28.37 10.84 11.06
CA ILE A 192 27.14 10.20 10.57
C ILE A 192 25.97 10.75 11.38
N VAL A 193 24.98 11.31 10.70
CA VAL A 193 23.85 12.00 11.30
C VAL A 193 22.52 11.53 10.70
N PRO A 194 21.40 11.68 11.43
CA PRO A 194 20.07 11.46 10.89
C PRO A 194 19.72 12.45 9.76
N ALA A 195 18.67 12.18 8.99
CA ALA A 195 18.28 12.98 7.82
C ALA A 195 17.87 14.41 8.18
N TYR A 196 17.19 14.65 9.32
CA TYR A 196 16.83 16.02 9.71
C TYR A 196 18.07 16.90 9.90
N THR A 197 19.16 16.32 10.44
CA THR A 197 20.42 17.05 10.63
C THR A 197 21.15 17.21 9.30
N PHE A 198 21.12 16.19 8.45
CA PHE A 198 21.77 16.23 7.14
C PHE A 198 21.14 17.26 6.19
N THR A 199 19.81 17.29 6.15
CA THR A 199 19.03 18.15 5.24
C THR A 199 18.71 19.52 5.84
N GLY A 200 18.77 19.67 7.16
CA GLY A 200 18.32 20.87 7.87
C GLY A 200 16.81 21.09 7.85
N LYS A 201 16.02 20.07 7.47
CA LYS A 201 14.55 20.12 7.41
C LYS A 201 13.94 19.16 8.45
N ASN A 202 12.68 19.37 8.83
CA ASN A 202 11.93 18.40 9.65
C ASN A 202 11.55 17.20 8.78
N THR A 203 11.87 16.01 9.25
CA THR A 203 11.70 14.74 8.54
C THR A 203 10.82 13.74 9.30
N ASN A 204 10.28 14.14 10.44
CA ASN A 204 9.43 13.29 11.26
C ASN A 204 8.17 12.87 10.50
N LEU A 205 7.78 11.61 10.65
CA LEU A 205 6.49 11.13 10.19
C LEU A 205 5.35 11.89 10.87
N ILE A 206 4.28 12.17 10.11
CA ILE A 206 3.06 12.76 10.64
C ILE A 206 2.06 11.63 10.89
N LYS A 207 1.53 11.50 12.12
CA LYS A 207 0.45 10.55 12.39
C LYS A 207 -0.78 10.93 11.56
N ALA A 208 -1.32 9.99 10.79
CA ALA A 208 -2.59 10.20 10.12
C ALA A 208 -3.69 10.27 11.18
N SER A 209 -4.47 11.36 11.19
CA SER A 209 -5.68 11.43 12.00
C SER A 209 -6.70 10.44 11.45
N VAL A 210 -7.35 9.67 12.32
CA VAL A 210 -8.36 8.66 11.97
C VAL A 210 -9.48 9.23 11.07
N GLU A 211 -9.72 10.54 11.15
CA GLU A 211 -10.74 11.26 10.36
C GLU A 211 -10.34 11.60 8.91
N ASN A 212 -9.07 11.41 8.53
CA ASN A 212 -8.59 11.66 7.16
C ASN A 212 -8.31 10.36 6.39
N ASN A 213 -8.83 9.23 6.86
CA ASN A 213 -8.82 7.99 6.09
C ASN A 213 -9.72 8.15 4.87
N TYR A 214 -9.11 8.62 3.78
CA TYR A 214 -9.50 8.39 2.40
C TYR A 214 -10.97 8.60 2.09
N THR A 215 -11.34 9.84 1.80
CA THR A 215 -12.19 10.09 0.62
C THR A 215 -11.40 9.68 -0.62
N SER A 216 -11.25 8.37 -0.78
CA SER A 216 -10.80 7.73 -1.99
C SER A 216 -11.92 7.92 -2.99
N GLU A 217 -11.84 8.97 -3.80
CA GLU A 217 -12.72 9.18 -4.96
C GLU A 217 -12.52 8.11 -6.05
N ASN A 218 -11.77 7.04 -5.78
CA ASN A 218 -11.46 5.96 -6.72
C ASN A 218 -11.37 4.55 -6.07
N SER A 219 -12.01 4.33 -4.93
CA SER A 219 -12.14 2.97 -4.38
C SER A 219 -13.18 2.24 -5.22
N LEU A 220 -12.71 1.42 -6.15
CA LEU A 220 -13.55 0.51 -6.92
C LEU A 220 -14.10 -0.54 -5.95
N TYR A 221 -15.34 -0.34 -5.54
CA TYR A 221 -16.08 -1.31 -4.76
C TYR A 221 -16.43 -2.52 -5.63
N SER A 222 -16.29 -3.71 -5.07
CA SER A 222 -16.68 -4.95 -5.75
C SER A 222 -17.93 -5.54 -5.10
N VAL A 223 -18.88 -5.97 -5.91
CA VAL A 223 -20.08 -6.69 -5.43
C VAL A 223 -19.90 -8.16 -5.80
N LYS A 224 -20.03 -9.05 -4.81
CA LYS A 224 -20.00 -10.51 -5.00
C LYS A 224 -21.36 -11.09 -4.59
N MET A 225 -21.72 -12.24 -5.16
CA MET A 225 -22.93 -12.96 -4.77
C MET A 225 -22.67 -14.46 -4.58
N SER A 226 -23.47 -15.10 -3.72
CA SER A 226 -23.57 -16.55 -3.62
C SER A 226 -25.03 -16.97 -3.47
N ILE A 227 -25.37 -18.20 -3.88
CA ILE A 227 -26.76 -18.70 -3.86
C ILE A 227 -26.83 -19.89 -2.92
N ASN A 228 -27.74 -19.83 -1.95
CA ASN A 228 -28.14 -20.96 -1.12
C ASN A 228 -29.46 -21.54 -1.65
N PRO A 229 -29.44 -22.64 -2.43
CA PRO A 229 -30.64 -23.21 -3.02
C PRO A 229 -31.55 -23.87 -1.99
N THR A 230 -31.00 -24.33 -0.87
CA THR A 230 -31.74 -25.01 0.21
C THR A 230 -32.65 -24.03 0.94
N GLU A 231 -32.11 -22.87 1.28
CA GLU A 231 -32.84 -21.80 1.97
C GLU A 231 -33.58 -20.87 1.00
N LYS A 232 -33.37 -21.05 -0.31
CA LYS A 232 -33.90 -20.18 -1.37
C LYS A 232 -33.49 -18.72 -1.13
N ILE A 233 -32.20 -18.48 -0.89
CA ILE A 233 -31.63 -17.15 -0.66
C ILE A 233 -30.47 -16.88 -1.63
N ILE A 234 -30.33 -15.62 -2.05
CA ILE A 234 -29.13 -15.07 -2.69
C ILE A 234 -28.46 -14.16 -1.66
N HIS A 235 -27.23 -14.47 -1.30
CA HIS A 235 -26.41 -13.64 -0.44
C HIS A 235 -25.58 -12.69 -1.29
N VAL A 236 -25.75 -11.39 -1.09
CA VAL A 236 -25.07 -10.33 -1.84
C VAL A 236 -24.18 -9.55 -0.88
N VAL A 237 -22.90 -9.41 -1.23
CA VAL A 237 -21.91 -8.71 -0.41
C VAL A 237 -21.19 -7.63 -1.22
N ALA A 238 -21.11 -6.42 -0.67
CA ALA A 238 -20.30 -5.34 -1.19
C ALA A 238 -18.99 -5.27 -0.39
N LEU A 239 -17.88 -5.26 -1.11
CA LEU A 239 -16.54 -5.21 -0.56
C LEU A 239 -15.83 -3.94 -1.01
N ASP A 240 -14.98 -3.39 -0.15
CA ASP A 240 -14.05 -2.33 -0.53
C ASP A 240 -12.88 -2.90 -1.36
N SER A 241 -11.93 -2.02 -1.70
CA SER A 241 -10.72 -2.38 -2.43
C SER A 241 -9.79 -3.34 -1.67
N ASP A 242 -9.95 -3.46 -0.35
CA ASP A 242 -9.19 -4.34 0.53
C ASP A 242 -9.97 -5.63 0.87
N ASP A 243 -11.01 -5.96 0.10
CA ASP A 243 -11.92 -7.10 0.31
C ASP A 243 -12.65 -7.07 1.69
N TYR A 244 -12.70 -5.93 2.38
CA TYR A 244 -13.50 -5.79 3.60
C TYR A 244 -14.98 -5.67 3.28
N LYS A 245 -15.79 -6.37 4.06
CA LYS A 245 -17.25 -6.32 3.97
C LYS A 245 -17.76 -4.97 4.44
N ILE A 246 -18.35 -4.22 3.52
CA ILE A 246 -19.01 -2.94 3.80
C ILE A 246 -20.48 -3.18 4.10
N LYS A 247 -21.14 -3.95 3.23
CA LYS A 247 -22.57 -4.20 3.30
C LYS A 247 -22.90 -5.59 2.81
N GLU A 248 -23.90 -6.21 3.41
CA GLU A 248 -24.41 -7.50 2.99
C GLU A 248 -25.93 -7.52 3.09
N MET A 249 -26.55 -8.36 2.27
CA MET A 249 -27.96 -8.65 2.41
C MET A 249 -28.29 -10.03 1.84
N ASP A 250 -29.35 -10.59 2.40
CA ASP A 250 -29.98 -11.80 1.89
C ASP A 250 -31.27 -11.42 1.17
N VAL A 251 -31.43 -11.89 -0.07
CA VAL A 251 -32.66 -11.71 -0.85
C VAL A 251 -33.24 -13.06 -1.25
N LEU A 252 -34.56 -13.16 -1.31
CA LEU A 252 -35.24 -14.39 -1.72
C LEU A 252 -34.86 -14.80 -3.15
N LEU A 253 -34.71 -16.10 -3.37
CA LEU A 253 -34.33 -16.70 -4.64
C LEU A 253 -35.49 -16.74 -5.63
N THR A 254 -35.97 -15.57 -6.04
CA THR A 254 -36.99 -15.40 -7.09
C THR A 254 -36.34 -15.12 -8.44
N THR A 255 -37.08 -15.33 -9.53
CA THR A 255 -36.59 -15.01 -10.89
C THR A 255 -36.30 -13.51 -11.04
N GLU A 256 -37.11 -12.67 -10.41
CA GLU A 256 -36.94 -11.22 -10.44
C GLU A 256 -35.68 -10.78 -9.68
N ASN A 257 -35.48 -11.29 -8.45
CA ASN A 257 -34.30 -10.97 -7.64
C ASN A 257 -33.00 -11.45 -8.31
N LYS A 258 -33.00 -12.61 -8.97
CA LYS A 258 -31.84 -13.07 -9.77
C LYS A 258 -31.45 -12.11 -10.88
N LEU A 259 -32.41 -11.58 -11.63
CA LEU A 259 -32.16 -10.65 -12.72
C LEU A 259 -31.60 -9.33 -12.20
N LYS A 260 -32.17 -8.82 -11.10
CA LYS A 260 -31.69 -7.60 -10.46
C LYS A 260 -30.27 -7.75 -9.94
N VAL A 261 -29.98 -8.78 -9.13
CA VAL A 261 -28.61 -9.01 -8.63
C VAL A 261 -27.61 -9.14 -9.78
N ARG A 262 -27.96 -9.83 -10.87
CA ARG A 262 -27.12 -9.91 -12.07
C ARG A 262 -26.83 -8.54 -12.70
N ASP A 263 -27.83 -7.68 -12.78
CA ASP A 263 -27.66 -6.34 -13.35
C ASP A 263 -26.86 -5.42 -12.41
N LEU A 264 -26.94 -5.65 -11.10
CA LEU A 264 -26.14 -4.96 -10.09
C LEU A 264 -24.65 -5.32 -10.17
N LEU A 265 -24.31 -6.59 -10.37
CA LEU A 265 -22.93 -7.04 -10.56
C LEU A 265 -22.23 -6.41 -11.77
N LYS A 266 -23.00 -5.85 -12.72
CA LYS A 266 -22.47 -5.18 -13.91
C LYS A 266 -22.21 -3.69 -13.70
N LYS A 267 -22.74 -3.09 -12.63
CA LYS A 267 -22.54 -1.66 -12.36
C LYS A 267 -21.18 -1.45 -11.69
N GLN A 268 -20.40 -0.52 -12.22
CA GLN A 268 -19.23 -0.01 -11.52
C GLN A 268 -19.70 0.93 -10.42
N VAL A 269 -19.42 0.58 -9.17
CA VAL A 269 -19.78 1.38 -7.99
C VAL A 269 -18.56 2.23 -7.62
N LYS A 270 -18.73 3.55 -7.56
CA LYS A 270 -17.60 4.50 -7.39
C LYS A 270 -17.50 5.06 -5.98
N ASN A 271 -18.59 5.04 -5.22
CA ASN A 271 -18.65 5.61 -3.87
C ASN A 271 -19.61 4.77 -2.99
N GLU A 272 -19.51 4.95 -1.67
CA GLU A 272 -20.33 4.22 -0.68
C GLU A 272 -21.82 4.58 -0.80
N LYS A 273 -22.16 5.81 -1.18
CA LYS A 273 -23.54 6.22 -1.42
C LYS A 273 -24.19 5.44 -2.56
N ASP A 274 -23.44 5.14 -3.63
CA ASP A 274 -23.92 4.30 -4.73
C ASP A 274 -24.22 2.88 -4.22
N ILE A 275 -23.48 2.37 -3.22
CA ILE A 275 -23.77 1.09 -2.56
C ILE A 275 -25.07 1.20 -1.77
N ASP A 276 -25.25 2.26 -1.00
CA ASP A 276 -26.44 2.46 -0.18
C ASP A 276 -27.72 2.59 -1.02
N ASP A 277 -27.68 3.38 -2.09
CA ASP A 277 -28.79 3.52 -3.03
C ASP A 277 -29.09 2.16 -3.70
N LEU A 278 -28.05 1.40 -4.02
CA LEU A 278 -28.14 0.08 -4.65
C LEU A 278 -28.79 -0.96 -3.72
N PHE A 279 -28.39 -1.02 -2.45
CA PHE A 279 -28.97 -1.93 -1.46
C PHE A 279 -30.39 -1.51 -1.03
N SER A 280 -30.66 -0.20 -0.94
CA SER A 280 -32.01 0.31 -0.64
C SER A 280 -33.02 -0.12 -1.71
N SER A 281 -32.62 -0.11 -2.98
CA SER A 281 -33.47 -0.59 -4.09
C SER A 281 -33.82 -2.08 -4.01
N MET A 282 -33.02 -2.89 -3.30
CA MET A 282 -33.27 -4.31 -3.07
C MET A 282 -34.15 -4.55 -1.83
N GLU A 283 -33.98 -3.75 -0.78
CA GLU A 283 -34.84 -3.83 0.42
C GLU A 283 -36.31 -3.51 0.10
N ASP A 284 -36.56 -2.51 -0.75
CA ASP A 284 -37.91 -2.13 -1.16
C ASP A 284 -38.66 -3.25 -1.91
N LEU A 285 -37.92 -4.17 -2.52
CA LEU A 285 -38.48 -5.31 -3.24
C LEU A 285 -38.79 -6.47 -2.33
N THR A 286 -37.89 -6.72 -1.37
CA THR A 286 -38.06 -7.76 -0.36
C THR A 286 -39.33 -7.48 0.46
N LYS A 287 -39.59 -6.22 0.81
CA LYS A 287 -40.80 -5.78 1.51
C LYS A 287 -42.08 -5.98 0.69
N LYS A 288 -42.05 -5.72 -0.62
CA LYS A 288 -43.21 -5.91 -1.50
C LYS A 288 -43.57 -7.39 -1.68
N GLU A 289 -42.58 -8.27 -1.83
CA GLU A 289 -42.81 -9.71 -1.92
C GLU A 289 -43.37 -10.28 -0.60
N GLU A 290 -42.88 -9.81 0.56
CA GLU A 290 -43.44 -10.21 1.87
C GLU A 290 -44.90 -9.75 2.06
N GLU A 291 -45.28 -8.60 1.51
CA GLU A 291 -46.67 -8.12 1.54
C GLU A 291 -47.59 -8.94 0.62
N GLU A 292 -47.14 -9.36 -0.55
CA GLU A 292 -47.92 -10.22 -1.47
C GLU A 292 -48.09 -11.65 -0.94
N VAL A 293 -47.03 -12.24 -0.35
CA VAL A 293 -47.11 -13.58 0.26
C VAL A 293 -48.07 -13.59 1.45
N ASN A 294 -48.11 -12.52 2.25
CA ASN A 294 -49.06 -12.38 3.36
C ASN A 294 -50.50 -12.04 2.90
N ALA A 295 -50.68 -11.49 1.69
CA ALA A 295 -51.99 -11.20 1.13
C ALA A 295 -52.69 -12.48 0.61
N ASP A 296 -51.93 -13.40 0.00
CA ASP A 296 -52.46 -14.69 -0.49
C ASP A 296 -52.83 -15.65 0.66
N GLU A 297 -52.17 -15.56 1.82
CA GLU A 297 -52.58 -16.33 3.02
C GLU A 297 -53.92 -15.88 3.62
N LYS A 298 -54.46 -14.71 3.22
CA LYS A 298 -55.74 -14.19 3.72
C LYS A 298 -56.96 -14.50 2.84
N VAL A 299 -56.82 -15.17 1.71
CA VAL A 299 -57.96 -15.47 0.81
C VAL A 299 -58.05 -16.95 0.46
N HIS A 300 -58.29 -17.81 1.44
CA HIS A 300 -58.97 -19.08 1.20
C HIS A 300 -59.93 -19.45 2.34
N THR A 301 -61.10 -18.81 2.33
CA THR A 301 -62.36 -19.42 2.73
C THR A 301 -63.50 -18.82 1.88
N ALA A 302 -63.59 -19.27 0.62
CA ALA A 302 -64.80 -19.08 -0.19
C ALA A 302 -65.46 -20.45 -0.40
N LYS A 303 -66.57 -20.59 0.33
CA LYS A 303 -67.67 -21.57 0.25
C LYS A 303 -67.71 -22.46 -0.99
N GLU A 304 -67.84 -23.75 -0.69
CA GLU A 304 -68.58 -24.73 -1.50
C GLU A 304 -69.97 -24.20 -1.92
N ASN A 305 -70.38 -24.66 -3.11
CA ASN A 305 -71.66 -24.54 -3.84
C ASN A 305 -71.40 -23.83 -5.19
N GLY A 306 -71.52 -24.45 -6.35
CA GLY A 306 -71.98 -25.77 -6.74
C GLY A 306 -72.24 -25.75 -8.25
N VAL A 307 -72.13 -26.94 -8.86
CA VAL A 307 -72.90 -27.41 -10.02
C VAL A 307 -72.53 -26.90 -11.42
N ASP A 308 -71.99 -27.86 -12.17
CA ASP A 308 -72.22 -28.27 -13.56
C ASP A 308 -71.91 -27.39 -14.78
N LYS A 309 -71.11 -28.04 -15.64
CA LYS A 309 -71.26 -28.24 -17.10
C LYS A 309 -71.16 -27.02 -18.01
N ILE A 310 -70.19 -27.10 -18.94
CA ILE A 310 -70.33 -27.15 -20.41
C ILE A 310 -68.89 -26.94 -20.95
N MET A 311 -68.22 -28.00 -21.43
CA MET A 311 -68.22 -28.48 -22.82
C MET A 311 -67.18 -27.73 -23.69
N ILE A 312 -66.47 -28.53 -24.52
CA ILE A 312 -65.77 -28.21 -25.77
C ILE A 312 -64.25 -27.92 -25.59
N MET A 313 -63.36 -28.92 -25.77
CA MET A 313 -62.78 -29.38 -27.06
C MET A 313 -62.23 -28.21 -27.91
N SER A 314 -60.94 -28.02 -28.11
CA SER A 314 -60.09 -28.73 -29.09
C SER A 314 -58.74 -28.00 -29.07
N ILE A 315 -57.57 -28.64 -28.96
CA ILE A 315 -56.63 -29.05 -30.04
C ILE A 315 -55.39 -29.44 -29.21
N LEU A 316 -55.04 -30.69 -28.90
CA LEU A 316 -54.57 -31.82 -29.71
C LEU A 316 -53.53 -31.44 -30.78
N ILE A 317 -52.45 -32.22 -30.81
CA ILE A 317 -51.39 -32.35 -31.83
C ILE A 317 -50.37 -31.18 -31.85
N PHE A 318 -49.10 -31.34 -31.46
CA PHE A 318 -48.11 -32.17 -32.15
C PHE A 318 -46.82 -32.36 -31.30
N ASN A 319 -46.41 -33.64 -31.16
CA ASN A 319 -45.05 -34.18 -30.96
C ASN A 319 -44.26 -33.79 -29.70
N PHE A 320 -43.95 -34.66 -28.73
CA PHE A 320 -43.50 -36.07 -28.76
C PHE A 320 -42.26 -36.33 -29.64
N LEU A 321 -41.32 -37.10 -29.08
CA LEU A 321 -39.97 -37.47 -29.54
C LEU A 321 -38.86 -36.47 -29.15
N PHE A 322 -37.76 -36.84 -28.49
CA PHE A 322 -37.19 -38.15 -28.19
C PHE A 322 -36.21 -38.01 -27.00
N VAL A 323 -36.34 -38.89 -26.02
CA VAL A 323 -35.23 -39.32 -25.15
C VAL A 323 -34.42 -40.35 -25.94
N VAL A 324 -33.17 -40.59 -25.50
CA VAL A 324 -32.25 -41.70 -25.83
C VAL A 324 -31.20 -41.33 -26.89
N SER A 325 -29.89 -41.59 -26.79
CA SER A 325 -28.90 -41.93 -25.74
C SER A 325 -27.54 -42.09 -26.47
N PHE A 326 -26.42 -42.09 -25.72
CA PHE A 326 -25.05 -42.58 -26.05
C PHE A 326 -24.29 -41.82 -27.17
N ASN A 327 -23.05 -41.36 -26.99
CA ASN A 327 -21.86 -41.91 -26.32
C ASN A 327 -21.02 -40.79 -25.69
#